data_AF-A0A9Q4Y225-F1
#
_entry.id   AF-A0A9Q4Y225-F1
#
_cell.length_a   1.000
_cell.length_b   1.000
_cell.length_c   1.000
_cell.angle_alpha   90.00
_cell.angle_beta   90.00
_cell.angle_gamma   90.00
#
_symmetry.space_group_name_H-M   'P 1'
#
loop_
_entity.id
_entity.type
_entity.pdbx_description
1 polymer ?
#
loop_
_entity_poly.entity_id
_entity_poly.type
_entity_poly.pdbx_seq_one_letter_code
_entity_poly.pdbx_strand_id
1 'polypeptide(L)'
;MAKKVYAIKEGFDNEKNILVKDKIVDSWSECLKYVKGVKGAKYKSFASIKEAEEYLSDGENLLKKEIDEYPQNIPNFYVDGSYNSNSGKYSYGLVMVEDGVVKYIENGAAENNTGKDVRQIAGELKAAIRSLQYAVENNIKDIVLIHDYVGVCYHATGVWQRREESSKKYYNDFNSIIKENDIKVTFVKVDSHTGDLYNEMVDEFAKAAAGVTIKGETKKYLKDKKLLVKSIELKKKFLEILGNNCMENIIIDEKSPKNKSNKEDYIKTFIEFIKNDKEKAKEYILSLDNIKKNNLINYLIDNCKL
;
A
#
# COMPACT_ATOMS: atom_id res chain seq x y z
N MET A 1 11.74 21.69 -36.57
CA MET A 1 10.98 20.82 -35.65
C MET A 1 11.91 19.74 -35.14
N ALA A 2 12.00 19.51 -33.83
CA ALA A 2 12.78 18.39 -33.30
C ALA A 2 12.22 17.07 -33.85
N LYS A 3 13.09 16.15 -34.30
CA LYS A 3 12.69 14.83 -34.80
C LYS A 3 12.09 14.06 -33.61
N LYS A 4 10.81 13.70 -33.69
CA LYS A 4 10.12 12.89 -32.68
C LYS A 4 10.19 11.42 -33.07
N VAL A 5 10.20 10.54 -32.08
CA VAL A 5 9.97 9.10 -32.26
C VAL A 5 8.62 8.73 -31.66
N TYR A 6 8.05 7.61 -32.07
CA TYR A 6 6.74 7.13 -31.65
C TYR A 6 6.87 5.70 -31.15
N ALA A 7 6.42 5.45 -29.93
CA ALA A 7 6.35 4.13 -29.36
C ALA A 7 4.92 3.61 -29.39
N ILE A 8 4.74 2.39 -29.90
CA ILE A 8 3.46 1.68 -30.01
C ILE A 8 3.53 0.50 -29.06
N LYS A 9 2.80 0.60 -27.97
CA LYS A 9 2.73 -0.42 -26.93
C LYS A 9 1.71 -1.49 -27.27
N GLU A 10 0.56 -1.08 -27.77
CA GLU A 10 -0.45 -1.97 -28.34
C GLU A 10 -1.00 -1.34 -29.62
N GLY A 11 -0.96 -2.09 -30.71
CA GLY A 11 -1.52 -1.73 -32.00
C GLY A 11 -1.87 -2.98 -32.80
N PHE A 12 -2.34 -2.78 -34.02
CA PHE A 12 -2.73 -3.86 -34.92
C PHE A 12 -2.31 -3.52 -36.34
N ASP A 13 -1.54 -4.42 -36.96
CA ASP A 13 -1.21 -4.33 -38.38
C ASP A 13 -2.34 -5.00 -39.18
N ASN A 14 -3.21 -4.17 -39.76
CA ASN A 14 -4.36 -4.64 -40.53
C ASN A 14 -3.95 -5.36 -41.83
N GLU A 15 -2.79 -5.05 -42.41
CA GLU A 15 -2.33 -5.69 -43.65
C GLU A 15 -1.87 -7.12 -43.38
N LYS A 16 -1.21 -7.34 -42.24
CA LYS A 16 -0.68 -8.64 -41.84
C LYS A 16 -1.60 -9.42 -40.90
N ASN A 17 -2.67 -8.80 -40.42
CA ASN A 17 -3.61 -9.36 -39.45
C ASN A 17 -2.91 -9.84 -38.16
N ILE A 18 -1.99 -9.03 -37.63
CA ILE A 18 -1.20 -9.34 -36.43
C ILE A 18 -1.26 -8.21 -35.40
N LEU A 19 -1.21 -8.58 -34.12
CA LEU A 19 -0.99 -7.64 -33.02
C LEU A 19 0.44 -7.11 -33.07
N VAL A 20 0.57 -5.81 -32.86
CA VAL A 20 1.86 -5.13 -32.73
C VAL A 20 2.01 -4.68 -31.29
N LYS A 21 3.09 -5.15 -30.64
CA LYS A 21 3.48 -4.74 -29.30
C LYS A 21 4.91 -4.23 -29.31
N ASP A 22 5.17 -3.27 -28.44
CA ASP A 22 6.49 -2.74 -28.12
C ASP A 22 7.35 -2.39 -29.36
N LYS A 23 6.75 -1.61 -30.26
CA LYS A 23 7.38 -1.16 -31.51
C LYS A 23 7.69 0.34 -31.47
N ILE A 24 8.91 0.73 -31.77
CA ILE A 24 9.31 2.13 -31.99
C ILE A 24 9.40 2.40 -33.49
N VAL A 25 8.86 3.54 -33.92
CA VAL A 25 8.92 4.06 -35.29
C VAL A 25 9.33 5.53 -35.26
N ASP A 26 10.01 6.00 -36.32
CA ASP A 26 10.59 7.35 -36.35
C ASP A 26 9.70 8.38 -37.06
N SER A 27 8.48 7.99 -37.44
CA SER A 27 7.54 8.84 -38.16
C SER A 27 6.08 8.61 -37.74
N TRP A 28 5.29 9.68 -37.77
CA TRP A 28 3.85 9.62 -37.50
C TRP A 28 3.10 8.78 -38.55
N SER A 29 3.51 8.88 -39.81
CA SER A 29 2.92 8.13 -40.92
C SER A 29 3.06 6.62 -40.71
N GLU A 30 4.20 6.16 -40.20
CA GLU A 30 4.39 4.76 -39.87
C GLU A 30 3.58 4.37 -38.63
N CYS A 31 3.57 5.20 -37.58
CA CYS A 31 2.80 4.95 -36.36
C CYS A 31 1.30 4.77 -36.64
N LEU A 32 0.74 5.63 -37.50
CA LEU A 32 -0.66 5.59 -37.90
C LEU A 32 -1.11 4.25 -38.47
N LYS A 33 -0.22 3.51 -39.15
CA LYS A 33 -0.55 2.20 -39.75
C LYS A 33 -1.03 1.20 -38.70
N TYR A 34 -0.54 1.31 -37.47
CA TYR A 34 -0.78 0.35 -36.40
C TYR A 34 -1.84 0.81 -35.39
N VAL A 35 -2.22 2.08 -35.39
CA VAL A 35 -3.07 2.65 -34.32
C VAL A 35 -4.37 3.27 -34.85
N LYS A 36 -4.41 3.64 -36.12
CA LYS A 36 -5.60 4.29 -36.72
C LYS A 36 -6.75 3.29 -36.84
N GLY A 37 -7.87 3.60 -36.19
CA GLY A 37 -9.06 2.73 -36.20
C GLY A 37 -8.95 1.48 -35.31
N VAL A 38 -7.81 1.30 -34.61
CA VAL A 38 -7.58 0.16 -33.73
C VAL A 38 -8.13 0.48 -32.33
N LYS A 39 -9.21 -0.21 -31.95
CA LYS A 39 -9.83 -0.05 -30.62
C LYS A 39 -8.87 -0.51 -29.54
N GLY A 40 -8.51 0.40 -28.62
CA GLY A 40 -7.61 0.11 -27.51
C GLY A 40 -6.12 0.30 -27.81
N ALA A 41 -5.74 0.87 -28.97
CA ALA A 41 -4.35 1.14 -29.28
C ALA A 41 -3.69 2.08 -28.24
N LYS A 42 -2.48 1.72 -27.80
CA LYS A 42 -1.66 2.46 -26.83
C LYS A 42 -0.38 2.90 -27.51
N TYR A 43 -0.18 4.21 -27.65
CA TYR A 43 1.02 4.77 -28.27
C TYR A 43 1.31 6.19 -27.77
N LYS A 44 2.56 6.62 -27.89
CA LYS A 44 3.00 7.98 -27.47
C LYS A 44 4.22 8.43 -28.28
N SER A 45 4.37 9.75 -28.44
CA SER A 45 5.54 10.36 -29.10
C SER A 45 6.54 10.89 -28.08
N PHE A 46 7.83 10.74 -28.36
CA PHE A 46 8.95 11.14 -27.50
C PHE A 46 9.99 11.97 -28.23
N ALA A 47 10.80 12.71 -27.48
CA ALA A 47 11.89 13.51 -28.03
C ALA A 47 13.15 12.68 -28.27
N SER A 48 13.30 11.53 -27.60
CA SER A 48 14.43 10.62 -27.76
C SER A 48 13.98 9.16 -27.86
N ILE A 49 14.83 8.32 -28.48
CA ILE A 49 14.63 6.86 -28.53
C ILE A 49 14.63 6.27 -27.13
N LYS A 50 15.50 6.75 -26.23
CA LYS A 50 15.58 6.27 -24.85
C LYS A 50 14.26 6.44 -24.08
N GLU A 51 13.62 7.60 -24.17
CA GLU A 51 12.30 7.83 -23.55
C GLU A 51 11.21 6.93 -24.15
N ALA A 52 11.33 6.59 -25.44
CA ALA A 52 10.41 5.68 -26.12
C ALA A 52 10.62 4.22 -25.67
N GLU A 53 11.87 3.79 -25.51
CA GLU A 53 12.23 2.48 -24.96
C GLU A 53 11.74 2.33 -23.51
N GLU A 54 11.97 3.36 -22.68
CA GLU A 54 11.45 3.43 -21.31
C GLU A 54 9.93 3.26 -21.30
N TYR A 55 9.18 4.01 -22.12
CA TYR A 55 7.72 3.87 -22.20
C TYR A 55 7.23 2.49 -22.62
N LEU A 56 7.94 1.79 -23.51
CA LEU A 56 7.57 0.43 -23.92
C LEU A 56 7.83 -0.56 -22.79
N SER A 57 9.00 -0.46 -22.16
CA SER A 57 9.33 -1.27 -20.97
C SER A 57 8.36 -1.02 -19.80
N ASP A 58 7.82 0.19 -19.66
CA ASP A 58 7.08 0.64 -18.46
C ASP A 58 5.66 0.09 -18.29
N GLY A 59 5.23 -0.86 -19.10
CA GLY A 59 3.87 -1.45 -18.97
C GLY A 59 3.84 -2.94 -19.09
N GLU A 60 5.02 -3.56 -19.07
CA GLU A 60 5.21 -4.83 -18.39
C GLU A 60 5.21 -4.65 -16.86
N ASN A 61 5.35 -3.41 -16.35
CA ASN A 61 5.49 -3.11 -14.92
C ASN A 61 4.17 -3.07 -14.11
N LEU A 62 3.01 -3.24 -14.73
CA LEU A 62 1.73 -3.35 -14.01
C LEU A 62 1.24 -4.80 -14.02
N LEU A 63 1.54 -5.49 -12.94
CA LEU A 63 1.14 -6.87 -12.70
C LEU A 63 -0.32 -6.91 -12.26
N LYS A 64 -1.05 -7.98 -12.57
CA LYS A 64 -2.39 -8.24 -12.06
C LYS A 64 -2.32 -9.24 -10.94
N LYS A 65 -2.82 -8.87 -9.75
CA LYS A 65 -2.66 -9.63 -8.52
C LYS A 65 -3.07 -11.10 -8.62
N GLU A 66 -4.16 -11.39 -9.31
CA GLU A 66 -4.73 -12.75 -9.43
C GLU A 66 -4.14 -13.59 -10.57
N ILE A 67 -3.28 -13.00 -11.41
CA ILE A 67 -2.80 -13.63 -12.66
C ILE A 67 -1.27 -13.72 -12.68
N ASP A 68 -0.60 -12.64 -12.29
CA ASP A 68 0.84 -12.50 -12.45
C ASP A 68 1.57 -12.77 -11.13
N GLU A 69 2.76 -13.37 -11.21
CA GLU A 69 3.63 -13.56 -10.05
C GLU A 69 4.29 -12.23 -9.66
N TYR A 70 4.31 -11.94 -8.35
CA TYR A 70 4.98 -10.77 -7.79
C TYR A 70 5.59 -11.07 -6.41
N PRO A 71 6.60 -10.30 -5.96
CA PRO A 71 7.29 -10.58 -4.69
C PRO A 71 6.37 -10.42 -3.47
N GLN A 72 6.02 -11.51 -2.80
CA GLN A 72 5.16 -11.47 -1.60
C GLN A 72 5.95 -11.29 -0.29
N ASN A 73 7.25 -11.56 -0.32
CA ASN A 73 8.15 -11.59 0.83
C ASN A 73 8.84 -10.24 1.11
N ILE A 74 8.49 -9.21 0.35
CA ILE A 74 8.90 -7.81 0.59
C ILE A 74 7.67 -6.99 1.00
N PRO A 75 7.83 -5.75 1.48
CA PRO A 75 6.71 -4.92 1.88
C PRO A 75 5.71 -4.66 0.75
N ASN A 76 4.50 -5.19 0.91
CA ASN A 76 3.34 -4.93 0.05
C ASN A 76 2.50 -3.82 0.66
N PHE A 77 2.43 -2.67 0.00
CA PHE A 77 1.60 -1.55 0.40
C PHE A 77 0.30 -1.54 -0.39
N TYR A 78 -0.81 -1.83 0.28
CA TYR A 78 -2.16 -1.63 -0.25
C TYR A 78 -2.55 -0.17 -0.03
N VAL A 79 -3.00 0.49 -1.09
CA VAL A 79 -3.36 1.91 -1.10
C VAL A 79 -4.75 2.12 -1.67
N ASP A 80 -5.49 3.04 -1.06
CA ASP A 80 -6.78 3.48 -1.58
C ASP A 80 -7.11 4.91 -1.11
N GLY A 81 -8.08 5.54 -1.77
CA GLY A 81 -8.59 6.87 -1.50
C GLY A 81 -10.11 6.89 -1.35
N SER A 82 -10.61 7.89 -0.64
CA SER A 82 -12.04 8.13 -0.56
C SER A 82 -12.31 9.64 -0.59
N TYR A 83 -13.52 10.02 -0.98
CA TYR A 83 -13.96 11.39 -1.02
C TYR A 83 -15.36 11.54 -0.44
N ASN A 84 -15.52 12.50 0.47
CA ASN A 84 -16.81 12.85 1.04
C ASN A 84 -17.37 14.08 0.31
N SER A 85 -18.42 13.87 -0.49
CA SER A 85 -19.09 14.93 -1.24
C SER A 85 -19.70 16.02 -0.37
N ASN A 86 -20.11 15.68 0.85
CA ASN A 86 -20.79 16.60 1.76
C ASN A 86 -19.79 17.56 2.43
N SER A 87 -18.62 17.05 2.84
CA SER A 87 -17.60 17.86 3.50
C SER A 87 -16.54 18.42 2.53
N GLY A 88 -16.47 17.92 1.30
CA GLY A 88 -15.44 18.31 0.34
C GLY A 88 -14.04 17.76 0.65
N LYS A 89 -13.94 16.82 1.60
CA LYS A 89 -12.68 16.23 2.05
C LYS A 89 -12.37 14.97 1.26
N TYR A 90 -11.12 14.84 0.84
CA TYR A 90 -10.58 13.56 0.40
C TYR A 90 -9.78 12.94 1.53
N SER A 91 -9.63 11.63 1.47
CA SER A 91 -8.88 10.84 2.43
C SER A 91 -8.12 9.75 1.73
N TYR A 92 -7.21 9.14 2.47
CA TYR A 92 -6.37 8.06 2.00
C TYR A 92 -6.26 6.99 3.08
N GLY A 93 -6.05 5.76 2.64
CA GLY A 93 -5.71 4.62 3.48
C GLY A 93 -4.43 3.96 2.98
N LEU A 94 -3.71 3.32 3.90
CA LEU A 94 -2.50 2.56 3.65
C LEU A 94 -2.43 1.35 4.60
N VAL A 95 -2.18 0.17 4.06
CA VAL A 95 -1.87 -1.04 4.83
C VAL A 95 -0.60 -1.67 4.27
N MET A 96 0.42 -1.85 5.09
CA MET A 96 1.64 -2.56 4.73
C MET A 96 1.63 -3.98 5.29
N VAL A 97 1.79 -4.95 4.39
CA VAL A 97 1.82 -6.38 4.67
C VAL A 97 3.14 -6.96 4.17
N GLU A 98 3.80 -7.75 5.01
CA GLU A 98 5.01 -8.48 4.64
C GLU A 98 4.92 -9.87 5.29
N ASP A 99 5.14 -10.92 4.50
CA ASP A 99 4.99 -12.33 4.92
C ASP A 99 3.59 -12.65 5.49
N GLY A 100 2.54 -12.02 4.94
CA GLY A 100 1.16 -12.18 5.41
C GLY A 100 0.85 -11.51 6.75
N VAL A 101 1.80 -10.77 7.32
CA VAL A 101 1.63 -10.03 8.57
C VAL A 101 1.47 -8.54 8.28
N VAL A 102 0.41 -7.92 8.79
CA VAL A 102 0.26 -6.46 8.76
C VAL A 102 1.29 -5.84 9.70
N LYS A 103 2.24 -5.10 9.15
CA LYS A 103 3.33 -4.47 9.91
C LYS A 103 3.15 -2.97 10.10
N TYR A 104 2.28 -2.34 9.30
CA TYR A 104 1.97 -0.92 9.44
C TYR A 104 0.61 -0.56 8.81
N ILE A 105 -0.07 0.44 9.38
CA ILE A 105 -1.29 1.03 8.85
C ILE A 105 -1.26 2.54 9.02
N GLU A 106 -1.83 3.27 8.07
CA GLU A 106 -2.03 4.72 8.14
C GLU A 106 -3.32 5.10 7.41
N ASN A 107 -4.02 6.11 7.92
CA ASN A 107 -5.09 6.77 7.21
C ASN A 107 -5.14 8.25 7.60
N GLY A 108 -5.68 9.09 6.71
CA GLY A 108 -5.79 10.51 6.97
C GLY A 108 -6.71 11.20 5.98
N ALA A 109 -7.10 12.43 6.30
CA ALA A 109 -7.96 13.25 5.45
C ALA A 109 -7.39 14.66 5.29
N ALA A 110 -7.69 15.27 4.15
CA ALA A 110 -7.34 16.64 3.83
C ALA A 110 -8.46 17.31 3.05
N GLU A 111 -8.55 18.63 3.19
CA GLU A 111 -9.48 19.43 2.39
C GLU A 111 -8.94 19.59 0.96
N ASN A 112 -9.84 19.49 -0.02
CA ASN A 112 -9.45 19.70 -1.41
C ASN A 112 -9.97 21.04 -1.93
N ASN A 113 -9.05 21.95 -2.25
CA ASN A 113 -9.37 23.22 -2.91
C ASN A 113 -9.35 23.11 -4.44
N THR A 114 -9.27 21.90 -5.01
CA THR A 114 -9.15 21.68 -6.47
C THR A 114 -10.43 21.14 -7.14
N GLY A 115 -10.40 21.06 -8.48
CA GLY A 115 -11.53 20.67 -9.34
C GLY A 115 -12.07 19.26 -9.09
N LYS A 116 -13.31 18.99 -9.52
CA LYS A 116 -14.08 17.78 -9.18
C LYS A 116 -13.37 16.46 -9.51
N ASP A 117 -12.70 16.36 -10.66
CA ASP A 117 -12.07 15.11 -11.12
C ASP A 117 -10.84 14.72 -10.30
N VAL A 118 -10.12 15.71 -9.75
CA VAL A 118 -8.98 15.47 -8.85
C VAL A 118 -9.45 14.91 -7.51
N ARG A 119 -10.69 15.16 -7.11
CA ARG A 119 -11.19 14.83 -5.76
C ARG A 119 -11.28 13.33 -5.51
N GLN A 120 -11.63 12.56 -6.54
CA GLN A 120 -11.83 11.12 -6.40
C GLN A 120 -10.49 10.37 -6.34
N ILE A 121 -9.47 10.82 -7.07
CA ILE A 121 -8.18 10.13 -7.15
C ILE A 121 -7.10 10.72 -6.22
N ALA A 122 -7.30 11.93 -5.67
CA ALA A 122 -6.31 12.59 -4.82
C ALA A 122 -5.91 11.75 -3.59
N GLY A 123 -6.88 11.02 -3.03
CA GLY A 123 -6.65 10.10 -1.90
C GLY A 123 -5.70 8.97 -2.26
N GLU A 124 -5.97 8.28 -3.36
CA GLU A 124 -5.16 7.16 -3.85
C GLU A 124 -3.73 7.60 -4.18
N LEU A 125 -3.58 8.72 -4.90
CA LEU A 125 -2.27 9.28 -5.23
C LEU A 125 -1.51 9.69 -3.96
N LYS A 126 -2.21 10.24 -2.95
CA LYS A 126 -1.62 10.59 -1.67
C LYS A 126 -1.16 9.34 -0.90
N ALA A 127 -1.96 8.28 -0.86
CA ALA A 127 -1.58 7.01 -0.24
C ALA A 127 -0.30 6.43 -0.86
N ALA A 128 -0.18 6.47 -2.19
CA ALA A 128 1.02 6.03 -2.90
C ALA A 128 2.28 6.86 -2.57
N ILE A 129 2.14 8.18 -2.34
CA ILE A 129 3.27 8.99 -1.87
C ILE A 129 3.60 8.66 -0.40
N ARG A 130 2.59 8.44 0.45
CA ARG A 130 2.80 8.06 1.85
C ARG A 130 3.49 6.71 1.99
N SER A 131 3.21 5.73 1.13
CA SER A 131 3.92 4.45 1.13
C SER A 131 5.42 4.63 0.83
N LEU A 132 5.77 5.46 -0.15
CA LEU A 132 7.17 5.79 -0.44
C LEU A 132 7.84 6.52 0.73
N GLN A 133 7.17 7.48 1.34
CA GLN A 133 7.70 8.21 2.50
C GLN A 133 7.96 7.26 3.67
N TYR A 134 7.03 6.35 3.96
CA TYR A 134 7.24 5.31 4.96
C TYR A 134 8.43 4.40 4.60
N ALA A 135 8.58 4.02 3.33
CA ALA A 135 9.71 3.23 2.87
C ALA A 135 11.05 3.95 3.11
N VAL A 136 11.14 5.25 2.79
CA VAL A 136 12.30 6.10 3.09
C VAL A 136 12.60 6.13 4.58
N GLU A 137 11.60 6.45 5.41
CA GLU A 137 11.72 6.54 6.87
C GLU A 137 12.22 5.24 7.52
N ASN A 138 11.95 4.08 6.89
CA ASN A 138 12.31 2.76 7.40
C ASN A 138 13.44 2.08 6.59
N ASN A 139 14.13 2.81 5.71
CA ASN A 139 15.20 2.29 4.85
C ASN A 139 14.80 1.07 4.00
N ILE A 140 13.54 1.01 3.55
CA ILE A 140 13.04 -0.03 2.66
C ILE A 140 13.34 0.38 1.21
N LYS A 141 14.04 -0.50 0.48
CA LYS A 141 14.47 -0.24 -0.90
C LYS A 141 13.58 -0.88 -1.96
N ASP A 142 12.97 -2.02 -1.66
CA ASP A 142 12.09 -2.72 -2.58
C ASP A 142 10.68 -2.79 -1.99
N ILE A 143 9.70 -2.33 -2.76
CA ILE A 143 8.29 -2.37 -2.37
C ILE A 143 7.41 -2.89 -3.50
N VAL A 144 6.29 -3.49 -3.11
CA VAL A 144 5.15 -3.71 -3.99
C VAL A 144 4.07 -2.68 -3.64
N LEU A 145 3.57 -1.96 -4.64
CA LEU A 145 2.46 -1.03 -4.48
C LEU A 145 1.21 -1.64 -5.11
N ILE A 146 0.25 -2.02 -4.27
CA ILE A 146 -1.00 -2.68 -4.64
C ILE A 146 -2.14 -1.67 -4.62
N HIS A 147 -2.84 -1.53 -5.75
CA HIS A 147 -3.88 -0.53 -5.94
C HIS A 147 -4.96 -1.01 -6.92
N ASP A 148 -6.18 -0.49 -6.83
CA ASP A 148 -7.26 -0.85 -7.77
C ASP A 148 -7.37 0.12 -8.97
N TYR A 149 -6.95 1.37 -8.78
CA TYR A 149 -6.94 2.39 -9.82
C TYR A 149 -5.63 2.42 -10.61
N VAL A 150 -5.70 2.13 -11.91
CA VAL A 150 -4.54 2.07 -12.81
C VAL A 150 -3.76 3.39 -12.91
N GLY A 151 -4.36 4.53 -12.58
CA GLY A 151 -3.71 5.83 -12.66
C GLY A 151 -2.58 6.02 -11.65
N VAL A 152 -2.57 5.27 -10.54
CA VAL A 152 -1.44 5.24 -9.59
C VAL A 152 -0.14 4.86 -10.32
N CYS A 153 -0.15 3.73 -11.04
CA CYS A 153 0.99 3.30 -11.86
C CYS A 153 1.21 4.21 -13.08
N TYR A 154 0.17 4.49 -13.86
CA TYR A 154 0.34 5.17 -15.16
C TYR A 154 0.73 6.64 -15.05
N HIS A 155 0.33 7.32 -13.98
CA HIS A 155 0.85 8.66 -13.71
C HIS A 155 2.30 8.61 -13.25
N ALA A 156 2.69 7.65 -12.39
CA ALA A 156 4.05 7.52 -11.87
C ALA A 156 5.08 7.13 -12.95
N THR A 157 4.76 6.16 -13.80
CA THR A 157 5.57 5.72 -14.95
C THR A 157 5.53 6.70 -16.12
N GLY A 158 4.52 7.58 -16.16
CA GLY A 158 4.35 8.49 -17.27
C GLY A 158 3.79 7.86 -18.54
N VAL A 159 3.22 6.66 -18.44
CA VAL A 159 2.40 6.06 -19.51
C VAL A 159 1.27 7.00 -19.91
N TRP A 160 0.57 7.58 -18.94
CA TRP A 160 -0.45 8.60 -19.20
C TRP A 160 0.15 9.99 -19.44
N GLN A 161 -0.45 10.77 -20.35
CA GLN A 161 -0.06 12.16 -20.56
C GLN A 161 -0.47 13.01 -19.35
N ARG A 162 0.50 13.72 -18.77
CA ARG A 162 0.31 14.62 -17.63
C ARG A 162 -0.11 16.01 -18.11
N ARG A 163 -1.42 16.26 -18.20
CA ARG A 163 -1.98 17.58 -18.59
C ARG A 163 -2.23 18.47 -17.39
N GLU A 164 -2.83 17.88 -16.36
CA GLU A 164 -3.22 18.55 -15.12
C GLU A 164 -2.04 18.74 -14.16
N GLU A 165 -2.10 19.79 -13.35
CA GLU A 165 -1.05 20.14 -12.40
C GLU A 165 -0.91 19.08 -11.28
N SER A 166 -2.02 18.49 -10.82
CA SER A 166 -2.01 17.41 -9.85
C SER A 166 -1.25 16.17 -10.36
N SER A 167 -1.42 15.82 -11.63
CA SER A 167 -0.76 14.70 -12.27
C SER A 167 0.74 14.95 -12.47
N LYS A 168 1.12 16.17 -12.86
CA LYS A 168 2.54 16.57 -12.93
C LYS A 168 3.20 16.53 -11.56
N LYS A 169 2.53 17.09 -10.55
CA LYS A 169 3.02 17.09 -9.16
C LYS A 169 3.24 15.67 -8.65
N TYR A 170 2.25 14.79 -8.82
CA TYR A 170 2.37 13.39 -8.41
C TYR A 170 3.55 12.69 -9.10
N TYR A 171 3.68 12.83 -10.42
CA TYR A 171 4.81 12.26 -11.15
C TYR A 171 6.16 12.77 -10.63
N ASN A 172 6.29 14.08 -10.42
CA ASN A 172 7.53 14.69 -9.94
C ASN A 172 7.86 14.21 -8.52
N ASP A 173 6.91 14.29 -7.59
CA ASP A 173 7.10 13.87 -6.20
C ASP A 173 7.48 12.37 -6.14
N PHE A 174 6.74 11.52 -6.85
CA PHE A 174 6.98 10.08 -6.88
C PHE A 174 8.38 9.77 -7.44
N ASN A 175 8.72 10.33 -8.61
CA ASN A 175 9.99 10.05 -9.28
C ASN A 175 11.20 10.64 -8.55
N SER A 176 11.05 11.81 -7.90
CA SER A 176 12.09 12.36 -7.02
C SER A 176 12.36 11.45 -5.84
N ILE A 177 11.30 11.00 -5.13
CA ILE A 177 11.47 10.13 -3.96
C ILE A 177 12.17 8.83 -4.33
N ILE A 178 11.74 8.14 -5.39
CA ILE A 178 12.36 6.86 -5.78
C ILE A 178 13.82 7.05 -6.22
N LYS A 179 14.13 8.13 -6.95
CA LYS A 179 15.47 8.37 -7.48
C LYS A 179 16.46 8.81 -6.41
N GLU A 180 16.05 9.70 -5.52
CA GLU A 180 16.90 10.23 -4.45
C GLU A 180 17.18 9.17 -3.37
N ASN A 181 16.28 8.19 -3.21
CA ASN A 181 16.38 7.18 -2.15
C ASN A 181 16.65 5.76 -2.68
N ASP A 182 16.86 5.60 -3.99
CA ASP A 182 17.10 4.31 -4.64
C ASP A 182 16.03 3.26 -4.28
N ILE A 183 14.76 3.64 -4.43
CA ILE A 183 13.61 2.76 -4.16
C ILE A 183 13.11 2.15 -5.46
N LYS A 184 13.01 0.82 -5.48
CA LYS A 184 12.36 0.05 -6.54
C LYS A 184 10.90 -0.22 -6.18
N VAL A 185 10.00 0.12 -7.10
CA VAL A 185 8.56 -0.10 -6.95
C VAL A 185 8.08 -1.09 -7.97
N THR A 186 7.41 -2.15 -7.51
CA THR A 186 6.62 -3.06 -8.37
C THR A 186 5.15 -2.69 -8.25
N PHE A 187 4.48 -2.35 -9.35
CA PHE A 187 3.06 -2.03 -9.32
C PHE A 187 2.22 -3.28 -9.56
N VAL A 188 1.23 -3.50 -8.69
CA VAL A 188 0.29 -4.62 -8.80
C VAL A 188 -1.13 -4.09 -8.74
N LYS A 189 -1.89 -4.30 -9.80
CA LYS A 189 -3.30 -4.00 -9.86
C LYS A 189 -4.10 -5.10 -9.19
N VAL A 190 -4.91 -4.73 -8.20
CA VAL A 190 -6.02 -5.56 -7.69
C VAL A 190 -7.33 -5.11 -8.35
N ASP A 191 -8.30 -6.00 -8.48
CA ASP A 191 -9.62 -5.63 -8.97
C ASP A 191 -10.48 -5.16 -7.80
N SER A 192 -11.11 -3.98 -7.97
CA SER A 192 -11.95 -3.39 -6.93
C SER A 192 -13.13 -4.32 -6.60
N HIS A 193 -13.45 -4.47 -5.31
CA HIS A 193 -14.55 -5.29 -4.80
C HIS A 193 -14.48 -6.79 -5.13
N THR A 194 -13.28 -7.33 -5.35
CA THR A 194 -13.08 -8.76 -5.60
C THR A 194 -12.83 -9.59 -4.34
N GLY A 195 -12.85 -8.96 -3.16
CA GLY A 195 -12.73 -9.66 -1.89
C GLY A 195 -11.30 -9.95 -1.43
N ASP A 196 -10.32 -9.22 -1.97
CA ASP A 196 -9.00 -9.14 -1.35
C ASP A 196 -9.10 -8.43 0.00
N LEU A 197 -8.77 -9.16 1.07
CA LEU A 197 -8.95 -8.69 2.44
C LEU A 197 -8.26 -7.34 2.69
N TYR A 198 -7.02 -7.18 2.21
CA TYR A 198 -6.24 -5.97 2.48
C TYR A 198 -6.71 -4.78 1.63
N ASN A 199 -7.21 -5.03 0.42
CA ASN A 199 -7.86 -4.02 -0.40
C ASN A 199 -9.15 -3.49 0.25
N GLU A 200 -10.02 -4.39 0.72
CA GLU A 200 -11.23 -3.99 1.44
C GLU A 200 -10.90 -3.25 2.76
N MET A 201 -9.83 -3.64 3.45
CA MET A 201 -9.35 -2.94 4.64
C MET A 201 -8.95 -1.50 4.31
N VAL A 202 -8.16 -1.28 3.26
CA VAL A 202 -7.66 0.06 2.94
C VAL A 202 -8.77 0.98 2.42
N ASP A 203 -9.76 0.46 1.68
CA ASP A 203 -10.98 1.17 1.29
C ASP A 203 -11.76 1.66 2.51
N GLU A 204 -11.99 0.79 3.49
CA GLU A 204 -12.70 1.15 4.71
C GLU A 204 -11.90 2.15 5.56
N PHE A 205 -10.58 2.05 5.56
CA PHE A 205 -9.70 2.99 6.26
C PHE A 205 -9.77 4.40 5.66
N ALA A 206 -9.78 4.49 4.33
CA ALA A 206 -9.99 5.74 3.62
C ALA A 206 -11.39 6.30 3.91
N LYS A 207 -12.45 5.47 3.84
CA LYS A 207 -13.83 5.90 4.16
C LYS A 207 -13.97 6.41 5.58
N ALA A 208 -13.42 5.70 6.57
CA ALA A 208 -13.39 6.14 7.97
C ALA A 208 -12.77 7.54 8.09
N ALA A 209 -11.60 7.76 7.49
CA ALA A 209 -10.91 9.04 7.55
C ALA A 209 -11.71 10.18 6.87
N ALA A 210 -12.44 9.90 5.79
CA ALA A 210 -13.31 10.88 5.14
C ALA A 210 -14.65 11.12 5.87
N GLY A 211 -14.96 10.34 6.92
CA GLY A 211 -16.28 10.34 7.56
C GLY A 211 -17.38 9.81 6.64
N VAL A 212 -17.04 8.88 5.74
CA VAL A 212 -17.98 8.17 4.87
C VAL A 212 -18.38 6.86 5.56
N THR A 213 -19.63 6.44 5.38
CA THR A 213 -20.15 5.19 5.98
C THR A 213 -19.38 3.96 5.47
N ILE A 214 -18.87 3.17 6.40
CA ILE A 214 -18.22 1.88 6.15
C ILE A 214 -19.28 0.78 6.00
N LYS A 215 -19.12 -0.11 5.02
CA LYS A 215 -20.05 -1.23 4.73
C LYS A 215 -19.77 -2.50 5.55
N GLY A 216 -18.60 -2.60 6.18
CA GLY A 216 -18.19 -3.74 7.00
C GLY A 216 -17.75 -4.94 6.16
N GLU A 217 -17.22 -4.73 4.96
CA GLU A 217 -16.69 -5.79 4.10
C GLU A 217 -15.50 -6.48 4.77
N THR A 218 -14.56 -5.71 5.36
CA THR A 218 -13.45 -6.28 6.14
C THR A 218 -13.96 -7.22 7.22
N LYS A 219 -15.01 -6.81 7.95
CA LYS A 219 -15.59 -7.63 9.02
C LYS A 219 -16.16 -8.93 8.51
N LYS A 220 -16.76 -8.96 7.31
CA LYS A 220 -17.28 -10.20 6.72
C LYS A 220 -16.13 -11.17 6.47
N TYR A 221 -15.03 -10.71 5.89
CA TYR A 221 -13.85 -11.56 5.66
C TYR A 221 -13.15 -12.00 6.94
N LEU A 222 -13.10 -11.14 7.96
CA LEU A 222 -12.55 -11.48 9.26
C LEU A 222 -13.42 -12.44 10.08
N LYS A 223 -14.59 -12.89 9.60
CA LYS A 223 -15.34 -13.99 10.27
C LYS A 223 -14.64 -15.33 10.07
N ASP A 224 -14.15 -15.56 8.85
CA ASP A 224 -13.62 -16.85 8.42
C ASP A 224 -12.09 -16.85 8.26
N LYS A 225 -11.48 -15.66 8.19
CA LYS A 225 -10.03 -15.49 8.00
C LYS A 225 -9.38 -14.88 9.24
N LYS A 226 -8.19 -15.38 9.58
CA LYS A 226 -7.31 -14.80 10.60
C LYS A 226 -6.44 -13.72 9.97
N LEU A 227 -6.37 -12.56 10.61
CA LEU A 227 -5.47 -11.47 10.25
C LEU A 227 -4.31 -11.44 11.22
N LEU A 228 -3.09 -11.59 10.71
CA LEU A 228 -1.88 -11.45 11.52
C LEU A 228 -1.44 -9.99 11.57
N VAL A 229 -1.15 -9.48 12.76
CA VAL A 229 -0.62 -8.13 12.98
C VAL A 229 0.67 -8.17 13.78
N LYS A 230 1.61 -7.27 13.47
CA LYS A 230 2.94 -7.23 14.10
C LYS A 230 2.92 -6.92 15.60
N SER A 231 1.94 -6.16 16.07
CA SER A 231 1.91 -5.67 17.45
C SER A 231 0.50 -5.42 17.99
N ILE A 232 0.41 -5.29 19.31
CA ILE A 232 -0.85 -4.99 20.00
C ILE A 232 -1.35 -3.57 19.70
N GLU A 233 -0.44 -2.63 19.44
CA GLU A 233 -0.77 -1.26 19.03
C GLU A 233 -1.47 -1.27 17.67
N LEU A 234 -0.99 -2.08 16.71
CA LEU A 234 -1.70 -2.24 15.44
C LEU A 234 -3.08 -2.86 15.68
N LYS A 235 -3.18 -3.91 16.50
CA LYS A 235 -4.47 -4.51 16.85
C LYS A 235 -5.44 -3.46 17.42
N LYS A 236 -4.98 -2.56 18.30
CA LYS A 236 -5.80 -1.46 18.83
C LYS A 236 -6.26 -0.49 17.75
N LYS A 237 -5.36 -0.04 16.88
CA LYS A 237 -5.71 0.84 15.75
C LYS A 237 -6.76 0.22 14.82
N PHE A 238 -6.68 -1.09 14.57
CA PHE A 238 -7.73 -1.80 13.81
C PHE A 238 -9.09 -1.70 14.50
N LEU A 239 -9.15 -1.83 15.82
CA LEU A 239 -10.39 -1.73 16.59
C LEU A 239 -10.95 -0.31 16.61
N GLU A 240 -10.09 0.71 16.61
CA GLU A 240 -10.51 2.10 16.52
C GLU A 240 -11.19 2.40 15.17
N ILE A 241 -10.67 1.82 14.08
CA ILE A 241 -11.19 2.07 12.73
C ILE A 241 -12.40 1.19 12.41
N LEU A 242 -12.31 -0.12 12.69
CA LEU A 242 -13.34 -1.10 12.33
C LEU A 242 -14.37 -1.32 13.44
N GLY A 243 -14.05 -1.03 14.69
CA GLY A 243 -14.90 -1.32 15.86
C GLY A 243 -14.62 -2.68 16.51
N ASN A 244 -15.16 -2.90 17.70
CA ASN A 244 -14.74 -3.98 18.62
C ASN A 244 -15.08 -5.42 18.19
N ASN A 245 -16.02 -5.62 17.26
CA ASN A 245 -16.58 -6.95 16.97
C ASN A 245 -15.66 -7.88 16.15
N CYS A 246 -14.45 -7.44 15.78
CA CYS A 246 -13.49 -8.25 14.99
C CYS A 246 -12.24 -8.68 15.79
N MET A 247 -12.25 -8.55 17.11
CA MET A 247 -11.05 -8.71 17.95
C MET A 247 -10.49 -10.14 18.01
N GLU A 248 -11.34 -11.16 17.85
CA GLU A 248 -10.95 -12.57 18.01
C GLU A 248 -10.09 -13.06 16.85
N ASN A 249 -10.36 -12.60 15.63
CA ASN A 249 -9.67 -13.05 14.42
C ASN A 249 -8.48 -12.18 14.01
N ILE A 250 -8.20 -11.10 14.75
CA ILE A 250 -6.96 -10.31 14.63
C ILE A 250 -5.94 -10.84 15.64
N ILE A 251 -4.93 -11.55 15.16
CA ILE A 251 -3.95 -12.28 15.98
C ILE A 251 -2.60 -11.58 15.90
N ILE A 252 -1.92 -11.44 17.03
CA ILE A 252 -0.57 -10.88 17.07
C ILE A 252 0.40 -11.97 16.60
N ASP A 253 1.25 -11.66 15.63
CA ASP A 253 2.30 -12.58 15.19
C ASP A 253 3.37 -12.74 16.29
N GLU A 254 3.43 -13.93 16.87
CA GLU A 254 4.39 -14.29 17.92
C GLU A 254 5.79 -14.58 17.38
N LYS A 255 5.96 -14.71 16.06
CA LYS A 255 7.26 -14.98 15.40
C LYS A 255 8.08 -13.71 15.14
N SER A 256 7.48 -12.52 15.27
CA SER A 256 8.18 -11.24 15.11
C SER A 256 9.35 -11.09 16.11
N PRO A 257 10.57 -10.75 15.67
CA PRO A 257 11.78 -10.77 16.51
C PRO A 257 11.74 -9.83 17.73
N LYS A 258 10.86 -8.82 17.74
CA LYS A 258 10.64 -7.95 18.91
C LYS A 258 9.77 -8.58 20.00
N ASN A 259 8.98 -9.63 19.70
CA ASN A 259 8.11 -10.27 20.68
C ASN A 259 8.78 -11.38 21.49
N LYS A 260 9.96 -11.88 21.08
CA LYS A 260 10.73 -12.83 21.89
C LYS A 260 11.60 -12.15 22.95
N SER A 261 12.21 -10.98 22.67
CA SER A 261 13.09 -10.34 23.67
C SER A 261 12.32 -9.60 24.78
N ASN A 262 11.22 -8.91 24.45
CA ASN A 262 10.50 -8.11 25.45
C ASN A 262 9.58 -8.91 26.38
N LYS A 263 9.23 -10.15 26.04
CA LYS A 263 8.36 -10.98 26.89
C LYS A 263 9.10 -11.48 28.14
N GLU A 264 10.42 -11.67 28.04
CA GLU A 264 11.24 -12.22 29.12
C GLU A 264 11.87 -11.16 30.03
N ASP A 265 12.23 -9.97 29.53
CA ASP A 265 13.07 -9.03 30.30
C ASP A 265 12.39 -8.42 31.53
N TYR A 266 11.10 -8.06 31.43
CA TYR A 266 10.37 -7.54 32.61
C TYR A 266 10.01 -8.65 33.59
N ILE A 267 9.78 -9.89 33.11
CA ILE A 267 9.54 -11.06 33.97
C ILE A 267 10.83 -11.44 34.70
N LYS A 268 11.98 -11.44 34.01
CA LYS A 268 13.31 -11.67 34.61
C LYS A 268 13.62 -10.61 35.68
N THR A 269 13.44 -9.34 35.35
CA THR A 269 13.62 -8.22 36.31
C THR A 269 12.73 -8.40 37.53
N PHE A 270 11.46 -8.79 37.33
CA PHE A 270 10.55 -9.06 38.44
C PHE A 270 11.00 -10.24 39.31
N ILE A 271 11.43 -11.36 38.70
CA ILE A 271 11.94 -12.53 39.42
C ILE A 271 13.20 -12.16 40.23
N GLU A 272 14.08 -11.33 39.68
CA GLU A 272 15.27 -10.85 40.38
C GLU A 272 14.92 -9.97 41.57
N PHE A 273 13.97 -9.04 41.43
CA PHE A 273 13.47 -8.25 42.55
C PHE A 273 12.80 -9.13 43.61
N ILE A 274 11.99 -10.11 43.24
CA ILE A 274 11.42 -11.05 44.24
C ILE A 274 12.50 -11.77 45.04
N LYS A 275 13.59 -12.19 44.38
CA LYS A 275 14.69 -12.91 45.03
C LYS A 275 15.49 -12.04 45.99
N ASN A 276 15.66 -10.76 45.67
CA ASN A 276 16.57 -9.86 46.38
C ASN A 276 15.86 -8.85 47.31
N ASP A 277 14.69 -8.35 46.93
CA ASP A 277 13.94 -7.29 47.62
C ASP A 277 12.45 -7.28 47.22
N LYS A 278 11.61 -7.84 48.11
CA LYS A 278 10.17 -7.97 47.85
C LYS A 278 9.43 -6.64 47.78
N GLU A 279 9.92 -5.57 48.41
CA GLU A 279 9.27 -4.26 48.32
C GLU A 279 9.54 -3.60 46.97
N LYS A 280 10.77 -3.70 46.45
CA LYS A 280 11.07 -3.30 45.07
C LYS A 280 10.24 -4.05 44.03
N ALA A 281 9.97 -5.34 44.27
CA ALA A 281 9.10 -6.11 43.37
C ALA A 281 7.67 -5.55 43.34
N LYS A 282 7.13 -5.10 44.48
CA LYS A 282 5.79 -4.47 44.56
C LYS A 282 5.78 -3.12 43.85
N GLU A 283 6.76 -2.26 44.09
CA GLU A 283 6.90 -0.98 43.39
C GLU A 283 7.04 -1.17 41.89
N TYR A 284 7.85 -2.16 41.47
CA TYR A 284 8.02 -2.49 40.06
C TYR A 284 6.72 -2.96 39.43
N ILE A 285 5.94 -3.84 40.08
CA ILE A 285 4.60 -4.21 39.60
C ILE A 285 3.73 -2.96 39.40
N LEU A 286 3.70 -2.02 40.36
CA LEU A 286 2.88 -0.82 40.24
C LEU A 286 3.25 0.02 39.01
N SER A 287 4.54 0.05 38.65
CA SER A 287 5.07 0.74 37.47
C SER A 287 4.70 0.10 36.13
N LEU A 288 4.32 -1.19 36.12
CA LEU A 288 3.95 -1.91 34.91
C LEU A 288 2.56 -1.50 34.40
N ASP A 289 2.42 -1.47 33.07
CA ASP A 289 1.12 -1.35 32.42
C ASP A 289 0.25 -2.62 32.65
N ASN A 290 -1.06 -2.50 32.41
CA ASN A 290 -2.02 -3.58 32.65
C ASN A 290 -1.74 -4.84 31.81
N ILE A 291 -1.12 -4.71 30.63
CA ILE A 291 -0.81 -5.86 29.77
C ILE A 291 0.34 -6.67 30.39
N LYS A 292 1.41 -5.99 30.80
CA LYS A 292 2.53 -6.62 31.50
C LYS A 292 2.10 -7.24 32.82
N LYS A 293 1.19 -6.60 33.57
CA LYS A 293 0.61 -7.18 34.79
C LYS A 293 -0.13 -8.49 34.52
N ASN A 294 -1.02 -8.51 33.53
CA ASN A 294 -1.78 -9.72 33.18
C ASN A 294 -0.87 -10.86 32.71
N ASN A 295 0.14 -10.54 31.89
CA ASN A 295 1.11 -11.52 31.44
C ASN A 295 1.97 -12.07 32.59
N LEU A 296 2.35 -11.22 33.55
CA LEU A 296 3.09 -11.64 34.74
C LEU A 296 2.26 -12.58 35.61
N ILE A 297 0.96 -12.29 35.79
CA ILE A 297 0.03 -13.17 36.53
C ILE A 297 -0.06 -14.55 35.85
N ASN A 298 -0.26 -14.59 34.53
CA ASN A 298 -0.32 -15.85 33.79
C ASN A 298 1.00 -16.64 33.92
N TYR A 299 2.14 -15.96 33.80
CA TYR A 299 3.45 -16.60 34.00
C TYR A 299 3.57 -17.24 35.40
N LEU A 300 3.13 -16.53 36.44
CA LEU A 300 3.15 -17.07 37.81
C LEU A 300 2.21 -18.25 37.98
N ILE A 301 1.02 -18.23 37.38
CA ILE A 301 0.08 -19.36 37.39
C ILE A 301 0.70 -20.59 36.74
N ASP A 302 1.39 -20.42 35.60
CA ASP A 302 1.97 -21.53 34.85
C ASP A 302 3.24 -22.11 35.51
N ASN A 303 3.98 -21.31 36.29
CA ASN A 303 5.33 -21.65 36.76
C ASN A 303 5.47 -21.79 38.28
N CYS A 304 4.55 -21.25 39.07
CA CYS A 304 4.53 -21.46 40.51
C CYS A 304 3.69 -22.70 40.82
N LYS A 305 4.34 -23.79 41.22
CA LYS A 305 3.64 -24.91 41.86
C LYS A 305 3.11 -24.43 43.20
N LEU A 306 1.79 -24.52 43.37
CA LEU A 306 1.11 -24.37 44.67
C LEU A 306 1.52 -25.50 45.62
#